data_AF-A0A830D5X5-F1
#
_entry.id   AF-A0A830D5X5-F1
#
_cell.length_a   1.000
_cell.length_b   1.000
_cell.length_c   1.000
_cell.angle_alpha   90.00
_cell.angle_beta   90.00
_cell.angle_gamma   90.00
#
_symmetry.space_group_name_H-M   'P 1'
#
loop_
_entity.id
_entity.type
_entity.pdbx_description
1 polymer ?
#
loop_
_entity_poly.entity_id
_entity_poly.type
_entity_poly.pdbx_seq_one_letter_code
_entity_poly.pdbx_strand_id
1 'polypeptide(L)'
;MAKLSITISVLISSLSIALLLPWAYSGQPNNKVIKLRFFLQDKYQDPARTVYPVARSDNITSTSPTSFGEVSVVNDPLTVGPDHNSELIGHAQGIIASADLKVPAIHATITFCFTAGEYKGSSFNMVGRNNLFEEFRKIPIVGGTGAFEMARGIITTSNYSSDPATNRATFVYDIVAVAQKLEDIAMY
;
A
#
# COMPACT_ATOMS: atom_id res chain seq x y z
N MET A 1 -26.12 61.57 -16.73
CA MET A 1 -24.73 61.05 -16.72
C MET A 1 -24.53 59.78 -15.88
N ALA A 2 -25.58 59.07 -15.41
CA ALA A 2 -25.42 57.88 -14.55
C ALA A 2 -25.58 56.51 -15.26
N LYS A 3 -25.99 56.46 -16.52
CA LYS A 3 -26.28 55.19 -17.24
C LYS A 3 -25.06 54.57 -17.96
N LEU A 4 -23.99 55.33 -18.21
CA LEU A 4 -22.82 54.86 -18.97
C LEU A 4 -21.73 54.20 -18.10
N SER A 5 -21.70 54.52 -16.80
CA SER A 5 -20.72 53.96 -15.84
C SER A 5 -20.99 52.49 -15.49
N ILE A 6 -22.27 52.09 -15.48
CA ILE A 6 -22.70 50.73 -15.10
C ILE A 6 -22.35 49.71 -16.20
N THR A 7 -22.38 50.12 -17.48
CA THR A 7 -22.16 49.21 -18.62
C THR A 7 -20.70 48.79 -18.77
N ILE A 8 -19.75 49.67 -18.41
CA ILE A 8 -18.31 49.39 -18.53
C ILE A 8 -17.83 48.46 -17.39
N SER A 9 -18.41 48.57 -16.19
CA SER A 9 -18.05 47.72 -15.05
C SER A 9 -18.41 46.24 -15.25
N VAL A 10 -19.50 45.95 -15.97
CA VAL A 10 -19.95 44.57 -16.26
C VAL A 10 -19.10 43.89 -17.34
N LEU A 11 -18.45 44.64 -18.24
CA LEU A 11 -17.55 44.07 -19.25
C LEU A 11 -16.17 43.68 -18.70
N ILE A 12 -15.68 44.38 -17.67
CA ILE A 12 -14.35 44.09 -17.09
C ILE A 12 -14.42 42.89 -16.12
N SER A 13 -15.55 42.66 -15.46
CA SER A 13 -15.76 41.50 -14.59
C SER A 13 -15.94 40.18 -15.36
N SER A 14 -16.56 40.22 -16.54
CA SER A 14 -16.72 39.03 -17.40
C SER A 14 -15.41 38.59 -18.06
N LEU A 15 -14.53 39.53 -18.42
CA LEU A 15 -13.21 39.23 -18.99
C LEU A 15 -12.24 38.64 -17.94
N SER A 16 -12.37 39.05 -16.68
CA SER A 16 -11.56 38.54 -15.56
C SER A 16 -11.92 37.09 -15.18
N ILE A 17 -13.20 36.71 -15.31
CA ILE A 17 -13.63 35.33 -15.07
C ILE A 17 -13.15 34.41 -16.19
N ALA A 18 -13.15 34.87 -17.45
CA ALA A 18 -12.70 34.06 -18.59
C ALA A 18 -11.20 33.68 -18.54
N LEU A 19 -10.35 34.55 -17.98
CA LEU A 19 -8.90 34.28 -17.80
C LEU A 19 -8.61 33.36 -16.60
N LEU A 20 -9.57 33.12 -15.72
CA LEU A 20 -9.51 32.19 -14.58
C LEU A 20 -10.26 30.88 -14.86
N LEU A 21 -10.59 30.57 -16.11
CA LEU A 21 -11.17 29.27 -16.48
C LEU A 21 -10.15 28.23 -16.98
N PRO A 22 -8.97 28.57 -17.54
CA PRO A 22 -8.03 27.55 -18.01
C PRO A 22 -7.48 26.65 -16.89
N TRP A 23 -7.26 27.19 -15.68
CA TRP A 23 -6.81 26.42 -14.51
C TRP A 23 -7.93 25.65 -13.79
N ALA A 24 -9.19 26.06 -13.95
CA ALA A 24 -10.35 25.41 -13.31
C ALA A 24 -10.90 24.27 -14.18
N TYR A 25 -10.53 24.25 -15.46
CA TYR A 25 -10.87 23.22 -16.44
C TYR A 25 -9.70 22.26 -16.73
N SER A 26 -8.65 22.24 -15.91
CA SER A 26 -7.80 21.05 -15.86
C SER A 26 -8.68 19.92 -15.31
N GLY A 27 -9.01 18.94 -16.14
CA GLY A 27 -10.00 17.90 -15.84
C GLY A 27 -9.87 17.37 -14.41
N GLN A 28 -11.01 17.21 -13.72
CA GLN A 28 -11.02 16.58 -12.41
C GLN A 28 -10.30 15.24 -12.50
N PRO A 29 -9.34 14.94 -11.60
CA PRO A 29 -8.69 13.64 -11.54
C PRO A 29 -9.73 12.53 -11.63
N ASN A 30 -9.62 11.67 -12.66
CA ASN A 30 -10.48 10.49 -12.77
C ASN A 30 -10.04 9.47 -11.69
N ASN A 31 -10.51 9.70 -10.47
CA ASN A 31 -10.18 8.91 -9.30
C ASN A 31 -11.02 7.61 -9.30
N LYS A 32 -10.35 6.45 -9.29
CA LYS A 32 -10.98 5.13 -9.06
C LYS A 32 -10.78 4.75 -7.60
N VAL A 33 -11.89 4.43 -6.91
CA VAL A 33 -11.83 3.80 -5.59
C VAL A 33 -11.71 2.29 -5.78
N ILE A 34 -10.66 1.69 -5.23
CA ILE A 34 -10.38 0.26 -5.31
C ILE A 34 -10.52 -0.33 -3.90
N LYS A 35 -11.30 -1.41 -3.77
CA LYS A 35 -11.49 -2.15 -2.53
C LYS A 35 -11.14 -3.61 -2.77
N LEU A 36 -10.22 -4.16 -1.98
CA LEU A 36 -9.72 -5.52 -2.15
C LEU A 36 -9.60 -6.23 -0.81
N ARG A 37 -9.82 -7.54 -0.84
CA ARG A 37 -9.46 -8.46 0.23
C ARG A 37 -8.62 -9.58 -0.37
N PHE A 38 -7.52 -9.91 0.31
CA PHE A 38 -6.70 -11.08 -0.01
C PHE A 38 -6.01 -11.57 1.26
N PHE A 39 -5.36 -12.72 1.16
CA PHE A 39 -4.65 -13.37 2.24
C PHE A 39 -3.17 -13.45 1.91
N LEU A 40 -2.33 -13.09 2.88
CA LEU A 40 -0.87 -13.20 2.79
C LEU A 40 -0.43 -14.46 3.54
N GLN A 41 0.40 -15.26 2.89
CA GLN A 41 0.84 -16.57 3.37
C GLN A 41 2.31 -16.51 3.79
N ASP A 42 2.57 -16.28 5.07
CA ASP A 42 3.91 -16.16 5.62
C ASP A 42 4.43 -17.52 6.11
N LYS A 43 5.70 -17.82 5.81
CA LYS A 43 6.38 -19.04 6.26
C LYS A 43 7.83 -18.77 6.65
N TYR A 44 8.14 -19.01 7.92
CA TYR A 44 9.46 -18.70 8.51
C TYR A 44 10.48 -19.84 8.46
N GLN A 45 10.09 -21.06 8.05
CA GLN A 45 10.98 -22.24 8.03
C GLN A 45 10.88 -23.04 6.74
N ASP A 46 11.92 -23.82 6.48
CA ASP A 46 12.06 -24.70 5.32
C ASP A 46 11.07 -25.88 5.34
N PRO A 47 10.79 -26.51 4.17
CA PRO A 47 11.44 -26.37 2.86
C PRO A 47 10.79 -25.33 1.90
N ALA A 48 9.94 -24.44 2.38
CA ALA A 48 9.30 -23.42 1.54
C ALA A 48 9.25 -22.07 2.26
N ARG A 49 10.36 -21.70 2.89
CA ARG A 49 10.50 -20.44 3.61
C ARG A 49 10.34 -19.27 2.65
N THR A 50 9.57 -18.27 3.06
CA THR A 50 9.26 -17.06 2.28
C THR A 50 9.81 -15.78 2.93
N VAL A 51 10.18 -15.85 4.22
CA VAL A 51 10.79 -14.74 4.98
C VAL A 51 12.20 -15.11 5.45
N TYR A 52 13.22 -14.37 5.02
CA TYR A 52 14.63 -14.66 5.34
C TYR A 52 15.29 -13.51 6.10
N PRO A 53 15.78 -13.73 7.33
CA PRO A 53 16.65 -12.79 8.03
C PRO A 53 17.96 -12.62 7.26
N VAL A 54 18.27 -11.37 6.92
CA VAL A 54 19.46 -10.98 6.14
C VAL A 54 20.41 -10.09 6.94
N ALA A 55 19.94 -9.49 8.02
CA ALA A 55 20.80 -8.80 8.98
C ALA A 55 20.32 -9.06 10.41
N ARG A 56 21.26 -9.44 11.28
CA ARG A 56 21.08 -9.57 12.73
C ARG A 56 22.36 -9.14 13.42
N SER A 57 22.23 -8.61 14.63
CA SER A 57 23.36 -8.32 15.50
C SER A 57 23.41 -9.32 16.65
N ASP A 58 24.55 -9.99 16.82
CA ASP A 58 24.75 -10.93 17.92
C ASP A 58 24.75 -10.25 19.29
N ASN A 59 25.01 -8.95 19.36
CA ASN A 59 25.02 -8.21 20.63
C ASN A 59 23.69 -7.51 20.94
N ILE A 60 22.88 -7.21 19.91
CA ILE A 60 21.63 -6.44 20.05
C ILE A 60 20.42 -7.34 19.83
N THR A 61 20.36 -8.04 18.70
CA THR A 61 19.18 -8.80 18.30
C THR A 61 19.02 -10.07 19.15
N SER A 62 20.11 -10.76 19.47
CA SER A 62 20.09 -12.03 20.21
C SER A 62 19.57 -11.89 21.65
N THR A 63 19.79 -10.74 22.27
CA THR A 63 19.39 -10.43 23.65
C THR A 63 18.09 -9.62 23.72
N SER A 64 17.56 -9.22 22.56
CA SER A 64 16.36 -8.39 22.49
C SER A 64 15.08 -9.23 22.65
N PRO A 65 14.16 -8.85 23.56
CA PRO A 65 12.87 -9.52 23.69
C PRO A 65 11.94 -9.29 22.49
N THR A 66 12.24 -8.31 21.63
CA THR A 66 11.46 -7.97 20.43
C THR A 66 12.20 -8.31 19.13
N SER A 67 13.35 -8.99 19.22
CA SER A 67 14.27 -9.20 18.10
C SER A 67 14.70 -7.88 17.44
N PHE A 68 14.81 -6.80 18.21
CA PHE A 68 15.18 -5.47 17.72
C PHE A 68 16.44 -5.51 16.84
N GLY A 69 16.38 -4.81 15.71
CA GLY A 69 17.46 -4.73 14.74
C GLY A 69 17.56 -5.91 13.78
N GLU A 70 16.72 -6.94 13.91
CA GLU A 70 16.56 -7.95 12.86
C GLU A 70 15.96 -7.32 11.60
N VAL A 71 16.57 -7.59 10.45
CA VAL A 71 16.05 -7.24 9.12
C VAL A 71 15.85 -8.51 8.30
N SER A 72 14.67 -8.64 7.70
CA SER A 72 14.29 -9.78 6.89
C SER A 72 13.79 -9.34 5.51
N VAL A 73 14.13 -10.09 4.47
CA VAL A 73 13.51 -9.99 3.14
C VAL A 73 12.30 -10.91 3.07
N VAL A 74 11.26 -10.45 2.37
CA VAL A 74 9.95 -11.10 2.28
C VAL A 74 9.61 -11.36 0.82
N ASN A 75 9.10 -12.55 0.53
CA ASN A 75 8.47 -12.91 -0.75
C ASN A 75 7.28 -13.86 -0.48
N ASP A 76 6.23 -13.33 0.15
CA ASP A 76 5.09 -14.11 0.62
C ASP A 76 4.01 -14.23 -0.46
N PRO A 77 3.46 -15.44 -0.71
CA PRO A 77 2.31 -15.61 -1.60
C PRO A 77 1.07 -14.83 -1.15
N LEU A 78 0.35 -14.30 -2.12
CA LEU A 78 -0.98 -13.71 -1.95
C LEU A 78 -2.04 -14.63 -2.54
N THR A 79 -3.08 -14.95 -1.76
CA THR A 79 -4.14 -15.88 -2.17
C THR A 79 -5.53 -15.26 -2.02
N VAL A 80 -6.50 -15.74 -2.81
CA VAL A 80 -7.91 -15.30 -2.74
C VAL A 80 -8.62 -15.76 -1.46
N GLY A 81 -8.17 -16.88 -0.91
CA GLY A 81 -8.72 -17.51 0.29
C GLY A 81 -7.63 -17.76 1.33
N PRO A 82 -8.02 -18.07 2.58
CA PRO A 82 -7.08 -18.28 3.67
C PRO A 82 -6.27 -19.57 3.53
N ASP A 83 -6.80 -20.58 2.83
CA ASP A 83 -6.05 -21.81 2.55
C ASP A 83 -4.87 -21.50 1.62
N HIS A 84 -3.68 -21.98 1.98
CA HIS A 84 -2.47 -21.89 1.16
C HIS A 84 -2.58 -22.49 -0.24
N ASN A 85 -3.51 -23.42 -0.46
CA ASN A 85 -3.79 -24.01 -1.77
C ASN A 85 -4.85 -23.23 -2.57
N SER A 86 -5.38 -22.14 -2.00
CA SER A 86 -6.27 -21.23 -2.73
C SER A 86 -5.53 -20.60 -3.92
N GLU A 87 -6.29 -20.08 -4.88
CA GLU A 87 -5.73 -19.41 -6.05
C GLU A 87 -4.69 -18.34 -5.66
N LEU A 88 -3.49 -18.50 -6.21
CA LEU A 88 -2.39 -17.56 -6.10
C LEU A 88 -2.64 -16.36 -7.02
N ILE A 89 -2.64 -15.15 -6.45
CA ILE A 89 -2.90 -13.91 -7.18
C ILE A 89 -1.70 -12.98 -7.26
N GLY A 90 -0.63 -13.27 -6.54
CA GLY A 90 0.53 -12.38 -6.46
C GLY A 90 1.48 -12.72 -5.34
N HIS A 91 2.39 -11.79 -5.07
CA HIS A 91 3.35 -11.87 -3.96
C HIS A 91 3.47 -10.53 -3.23
N ALA A 92 3.65 -10.57 -1.92
CA ALA A 92 4.15 -9.46 -1.12
C ALA A 92 5.67 -9.54 -1.06
N GLN A 93 6.35 -8.51 -1.57
CA GLN A 93 7.80 -8.48 -1.73
C GLN A 93 8.38 -7.25 -1.06
N GLY A 94 9.45 -7.41 -0.29
CA GLY A 94 10.13 -6.26 0.30
C GLY A 94 10.93 -6.59 1.55
N ILE A 95 10.96 -5.66 2.50
CA ILE A 95 11.78 -5.72 3.70
C ILE A 95 10.93 -5.41 4.92
N ILE A 96 11.16 -6.17 5.99
CA ILE A 96 10.67 -5.89 7.33
C ILE A 96 11.85 -5.75 8.29
N ALA A 97 11.72 -4.87 9.27
CA ALA A 97 12.71 -4.70 10.33
C ALA A 97 12.03 -4.59 11.69
N SER A 98 12.50 -5.37 12.67
CA SER A 98 12.06 -5.26 14.06
C SER A 98 12.59 -3.95 14.65
N ALA A 99 11.71 -2.96 14.78
CA ALA A 99 12.09 -1.55 14.96
C ALA A 99 11.61 -0.95 16.29
N ASP A 100 10.99 -1.75 17.16
CA ASP A 100 10.48 -1.32 18.45
C ASP A 100 11.17 -2.09 19.58
N LEU A 101 11.71 -1.36 20.57
CA LEU A 101 12.46 -1.92 21.70
C LEU A 101 11.56 -2.55 22.77
N LYS A 102 10.27 -2.22 22.79
CA LYS A 102 9.35 -2.55 23.88
C LYS A 102 8.27 -3.52 23.46
N VAL A 103 7.77 -3.38 22.24
CA VAL A 103 6.74 -4.27 21.71
C VAL A 103 7.23 -4.95 20.43
N PRO A 104 6.80 -6.19 20.13
CA PRO A 104 7.14 -6.85 18.87
C PRO A 104 6.42 -6.20 17.67
N ALA A 105 6.96 -5.06 17.23
CA ALA A 105 6.49 -4.31 16.08
C ALA A 105 7.59 -4.18 15.03
N ILE A 106 7.18 -4.38 13.78
CA ILE A 106 8.05 -4.25 12.62
C ILE A 106 7.79 -2.92 11.91
N HIS A 107 8.82 -2.34 11.31
CA HIS A 107 8.65 -1.42 10.19
C HIS A 107 8.61 -2.26 8.91
N ALA A 108 7.55 -2.12 8.13
CA ALA A 108 7.36 -2.85 6.88
C ALA A 108 7.45 -1.90 5.70
N THR A 109 8.27 -2.25 4.71
CA THR A 109 8.31 -1.66 3.37
C THR A 109 8.07 -2.77 2.37
N ILE A 110 6.84 -2.90 1.90
CA ILE A 110 6.36 -4.05 1.14
C ILE A 110 5.61 -3.58 -0.10
N THR A 111 5.92 -4.18 -1.24
CA THR A 111 5.20 -4.05 -2.50
C THR A 111 4.31 -5.27 -2.70
N PHE A 112 3.02 -5.06 -2.94
CA PHE A 112 2.07 -6.12 -3.30
C PHE A 112 2.01 -6.22 -4.82
N CYS A 113 2.60 -7.26 -5.39
CA CYS A 113 2.74 -7.49 -6.83
C CYS A 113 1.69 -8.49 -7.32
N PHE A 114 0.68 -8.03 -8.07
CA PHE A 114 -0.37 -8.91 -8.60
C PHE A 114 0.04 -9.55 -9.92
N THR A 115 -0.18 -10.85 -10.04
CA THR A 115 0.21 -11.67 -11.20
C THR A 115 -0.97 -12.37 -11.88
N ALA A 116 -2.17 -12.31 -11.29
CA ALA A 116 -3.42 -12.83 -11.82
C ALA A 116 -4.60 -11.89 -11.51
N GLY A 117 -5.79 -12.23 -12.03
CA GLY A 117 -7.03 -11.48 -11.82
C GLY A 117 -7.07 -10.11 -12.52
N GLU A 118 -8.03 -9.26 -12.11
CA GLU A 118 -8.26 -7.91 -12.66
C GLU A 118 -7.01 -7.01 -12.56
N TYR A 119 -6.19 -7.21 -11.53
CA TYR A 119 -5.05 -6.36 -11.22
C TYR A 119 -3.72 -6.92 -11.70
N LYS A 120 -3.72 -7.97 -12.54
CA LYS A 120 -2.50 -8.58 -13.08
C LYS A 120 -1.56 -7.53 -13.68
N GLY A 121 -0.29 -7.56 -13.25
CA GLY A 121 0.76 -6.62 -13.68
C GLY A 121 0.75 -5.28 -12.94
N SER A 122 -0.19 -5.06 -12.02
CA SER A 122 -0.24 -3.87 -11.18
C SER A 122 0.36 -4.15 -9.80
N SER A 123 0.77 -3.09 -9.09
CA SER A 123 1.26 -3.21 -7.72
C SER A 123 0.95 -1.99 -6.87
N PHE A 124 0.94 -2.14 -5.55
CA PHE A 124 0.93 -1.00 -4.62
C PHE A 124 1.90 -1.22 -3.47
N ASN A 125 2.28 -0.12 -2.81
CA ASN A 125 3.31 -0.11 -1.78
C ASN A 125 2.74 0.26 -0.41
N MET A 126 3.16 -0.48 0.59
CA MET A 126 2.91 -0.26 2.00
C MET A 126 4.20 0.14 2.68
N VAL A 127 4.17 1.25 3.43
CA VAL A 127 5.28 1.68 4.29
C VAL A 127 4.73 2.08 5.64
N GLY A 128 5.14 1.41 6.71
CA GLY A 128 4.74 1.83 8.05
C GLY A 128 5.00 0.81 9.15
N ARG A 129 4.62 1.22 10.37
CA ARG A 129 4.72 0.39 11.57
C ARG A 129 3.58 -0.63 11.61
N ASN A 130 3.92 -1.87 11.91
CA ASN A 130 3.00 -3.00 12.04
C ASN A 130 3.25 -3.71 13.38
N ASN A 131 2.37 -3.49 14.36
CA ASN A 131 2.48 -4.11 15.68
C ASN A 131 1.80 -5.48 15.69
N LEU A 132 2.57 -6.57 15.71
CA LEU A 132 2.06 -7.92 15.45
C LEU A 132 1.00 -8.43 16.47
N PHE A 133 0.92 -7.79 17.64
CA PHE A 133 -0.04 -8.11 18.70
C PHE A 133 -1.30 -7.26 18.71
N GLU A 134 -1.37 -6.22 17.87
CA GLU A 134 -2.63 -5.48 17.67
C GLU A 134 -3.57 -6.30 16.77
N GLU A 135 -4.84 -6.39 17.17
CA GLU A 135 -5.87 -7.14 16.43
C GLU A 135 -6.07 -6.55 15.03
N PHE A 136 -6.20 -5.23 14.92
CA PHE A 136 -6.38 -4.52 13.65
C PHE A 136 -5.28 -3.49 13.45
N ARG A 137 -4.52 -3.64 12.37
CA ARG A 137 -3.34 -2.80 12.09
C ARG A 137 -3.59 -2.01 10.83
N LYS A 138 -3.47 -0.69 10.93
CA LYS A 138 -3.72 0.25 9.84
C LYS A 138 -2.41 0.81 9.31
N ILE A 139 -2.12 0.54 8.04
CA ILE A 139 -0.83 0.90 7.42
C ILE A 139 -1.11 1.65 6.11
N PRO A 140 -0.46 2.80 5.86
CA PRO A 140 -0.78 3.62 4.69
C PRO A 140 -0.29 2.96 3.39
N ILE A 141 -1.07 3.18 2.34
CA ILE A 141 -0.65 2.96 0.95
C ILE A 141 0.04 4.24 0.49
N VAL A 142 1.30 4.12 0.06
CA VAL A 142 2.15 5.28 -0.28
C VAL A 142 2.35 5.46 -1.79
N GLY A 143 1.81 4.58 -2.61
CA GLY A 143 1.89 4.65 -4.06
C GLY A 143 1.58 3.31 -4.72
N GLY A 144 1.59 3.28 -6.05
CA GLY A 144 1.42 2.06 -6.83
C GLY A 144 1.63 2.29 -8.33
N THR A 145 1.49 1.21 -9.08
CA THR A 145 1.69 1.14 -10.54
C THR A 145 0.51 0.44 -11.21
N GLY A 146 0.36 0.62 -12.52
CA GLY A 146 -0.75 0.04 -13.28
C GLY A 146 -2.10 0.55 -12.78
N ALA A 147 -3.00 -0.37 -12.41
CA ALA A 147 -4.31 -0.01 -11.86
C ALA A 147 -4.25 0.79 -10.55
N PHE A 148 -3.11 0.77 -9.84
CA PHE A 148 -2.87 1.53 -8.60
C PHE A 148 -1.95 2.74 -8.81
N GLU A 149 -1.84 3.26 -10.03
CA GLU A 149 -1.10 4.47 -10.30
C GLU A 149 -1.58 5.63 -9.41
N MET A 150 -0.62 6.33 -8.80
CA MET A 150 -0.86 7.40 -7.83
C MET A 150 -1.76 6.98 -6.64
N ALA A 151 -1.81 5.68 -6.32
CA ALA A 151 -2.66 5.17 -5.26
C ALA A 151 -2.25 5.71 -3.89
N ARG A 152 -3.26 6.14 -3.15
CA ARG A 152 -3.19 6.52 -1.74
C ARG A 152 -4.35 5.89 -0.99
N GLY A 153 -4.17 5.55 0.28
CA GLY A 153 -5.22 4.88 1.02
C GLY A 153 -4.73 4.16 2.26
N ILE A 154 -5.51 3.18 2.69
CA ILE A 154 -5.26 2.44 3.92
C ILE A 154 -5.35 0.95 3.69
N ILE A 155 -4.44 0.23 4.34
CA ILE A 155 -4.44 -1.21 4.52
C ILE A 155 -4.90 -1.48 5.94
N THR A 156 -5.88 -2.36 6.11
CA THR A 156 -6.22 -2.94 7.42
C THR A 156 -5.84 -4.41 7.39
N THR A 157 -5.00 -4.84 8.32
CA THR A 157 -4.57 -6.23 8.41
C THR A 157 -4.72 -6.78 9.82
N SER A 158 -5.03 -8.08 9.91
CA SER A 158 -5.13 -8.84 11.15
C SER A 158 -4.61 -10.26 10.96
N ASN A 159 -4.33 -10.94 12.06
CA ASN A 159 -3.94 -12.35 12.04
C ASN A 159 -5.19 -13.17 11.73
N TYR A 160 -5.14 -14.03 10.72
CA TYR A 160 -6.24 -14.93 10.38
C TYR A 160 -6.05 -16.29 11.04
N SER A 161 -4.87 -16.89 10.88
CA SER A 161 -4.50 -18.15 11.52
C SER A 161 -2.98 -18.24 11.66
N SER A 162 -2.55 -19.13 12.55
CA SER A 162 -1.15 -19.47 12.71
C SER A 162 -1.05 -20.96 13.03
N ASP A 163 -0.12 -21.64 12.37
CA ASP A 163 0.20 -23.04 12.61
C ASP A 163 1.65 -23.14 13.11
N PRO A 164 1.84 -23.29 14.44
CA PRO A 164 3.16 -23.43 15.03
C PRO A 164 3.92 -24.67 14.56
N ALA A 165 3.23 -25.75 14.15
CA ALA A 165 3.88 -26.98 13.71
C ALA A 165 4.60 -26.79 12.36
N THR A 166 4.03 -25.94 11.49
CA THR A 166 4.58 -25.67 10.15
C THR A 166 5.24 -24.29 10.03
N ASN A 167 5.26 -23.50 11.11
CA ASN A 167 5.73 -22.11 11.15
C ASN A 167 5.08 -21.25 10.05
N ARG A 168 3.78 -21.46 9.86
CA ARG A 168 2.96 -20.70 8.91
C ARG A 168 2.08 -19.72 9.64
N ALA A 169 1.95 -18.53 9.09
CA ALA A 169 0.96 -17.55 9.50
C ALA A 169 0.19 -17.08 8.27
N THR A 170 -1.12 -16.96 8.42
CA THR A 170 -1.98 -16.37 7.41
C THR A 170 -2.52 -15.06 7.96
N PHE A 171 -2.41 -14.01 7.17
CA PHE A 171 -2.90 -12.68 7.50
C PHE A 171 -3.94 -12.26 6.48
N VAL A 172 -5.02 -11.64 6.92
CA VAL A 172 -5.99 -11.01 6.02
C VAL A 172 -5.59 -9.55 5.79
N TYR A 173 -5.73 -9.10 4.56
CA TYR A 173 -5.45 -7.74 4.13
C TYR A 173 -6.68 -7.16 3.44
N ASP A 174 -7.25 -6.12 4.04
CA ASP A 174 -8.32 -5.30 3.48
C ASP A 174 -7.78 -3.95 3.03
N ILE A 175 -7.95 -3.64 1.76
CA ILE A 175 -7.37 -2.47 1.11
C ILE A 175 -8.49 -1.54 0.68
N VAL A 176 -8.34 -0.25 0.98
CA VAL A 176 -9.12 0.83 0.37
C VAL A 176 -8.16 1.85 -0.20
N ALA A 177 -8.09 1.93 -1.53
CA ALA A 177 -7.21 2.82 -2.26
C ALA A 177 -8.00 3.78 -3.16
N VAL A 178 -7.47 4.99 -3.33
CA VAL A 178 -7.88 5.92 -4.38
C VAL A 178 -6.71 6.03 -5.35
N ALA A 179 -6.90 5.51 -6.56
CA ALA A 179 -5.94 5.59 -7.66
C ALA A 179 -6.39 6.62 -8.69
N GLN A 180 -5.43 7.17 -9.43
CA GLN A 180 -5.70 8.11 -10.51
C GLN A 180 -5.02 7.57 -11.76
N LYS A 181 -5.79 7.44 -12.85
CA LYS A 181 -5.20 7.14 -14.15
C LYS A 181 -4.47 8.39 -14.65
N LEU A 182 -3.17 8.29 -14.90
CA LEU A 182 -2.47 9.35 -15.62
C LEU A 182 -2.84 9.27 -17.10
N GLU A 183 -2.99 10.43 -17.74
CA GLU A 183 -2.94 10.49 -19.19
C GLU A 183 -1.52 10.13 -19.63
N ASP A 184 -1.39 9.42 -20.75
CA ASP A 184 -0.09 8.96 -21.24
C ASP A 184 0.88 10.15 -21.31
N ILE A 185 1.95 10.08 -20.53
CA ILE A 185 3.01 11.09 -20.59
C ILE A 185 3.65 10.92 -21.96
N ALA A 186 3.59 11.95 -22.80
CA ALA A 186 4.32 11.99 -24.05
C ALA A 186 5.81 11.81 -23.74
N MET A 187 6.36 10.66 -24.14
CA MET A 187 7.80 10.41 -24.06
C MET A 187 8.45 11.26 -25.16
N TYR A 188 9.29 12.22 -24.77
CA TYR A 188 10.13 13.01 -25.67
C TYR A 188 11.39 12.24 -26.06
#